data_AF-A0A7X4B7X8-F1
#
_entry.id   AF-A0A7X4B7X8-F1
#
_cell.length_a   1.000
_cell.length_b   1.000
_cell.length_c   1.000
_cell.angle_alpha   90.00
_cell.angle_beta   90.00
_cell.angle_gamma   90.00
#
_symmetry.space_group_name_H-M   'P 1'
#
loop_
_entity.id
_entity.type
_entity.pdbx_description
1 polymer ?
#
loop_
_entity_poly.entity_id
_entity_poly.type
_entity_poly.pdbx_seq_one_letter_code
_entity_poly.pdbx_strand_id
1 'polypeptide(L)'
;MESKKNIAGSFFGLLTLIFSFIATASGLFREWFVFWICLLLALVSLIIFARLRFADFVNFFVSRQARYGANVALGIAGVIGIAVFANAIVAHRFDKRVDLTELQLYTLSEPTKTILKNLKTEIQVTAFFSNDIQQLAARAKDILELYQRETEFLTVSFKDPYV
;
A
#
# COMPACT_ATOMS: atom_id res chain seq x y z
N MET A 1 30.42 30.19 36.49
CA MET A 1 31.07 29.25 35.56
C MET A 1 29.99 28.71 34.64
N GLU A 2 29.94 29.22 33.41
CA GLU A 2 28.93 28.87 32.41
C GLU A 2 29.03 27.38 32.05
N SER A 3 27.92 26.67 32.26
CA SER A 3 27.72 25.31 31.77
C SER A 3 27.78 25.36 30.23
N LYS A 4 28.92 24.99 29.64
CA LYS A 4 29.04 24.69 28.22
C LYS A 4 27.98 23.63 27.88
N LYS A 5 26.84 24.09 27.37
CA LYS A 5 25.77 23.24 26.84
C LYS A 5 26.41 22.42 25.73
N ASN A 6 26.54 21.11 25.93
CA ASN A 6 27.20 20.19 24.99
C ASN A 6 26.34 20.04 23.72
N ILE A 7 26.40 21.06 22.87
CA ILE A 7 25.75 21.18 21.56
C ILE A 7 26.14 19.99 20.66
N ALA A 8 27.34 19.43 20.85
CA ALA A 8 27.84 18.25 20.15
C ALA A 8 26.85 17.06 20.17
N GLY A 9 26.16 16.81 21.29
CA GLY A 9 25.23 15.67 21.39
C GLY A 9 24.00 15.78 20.50
N SER A 10 23.45 17.00 20.33
CA SER A 10 22.32 17.24 19.42
C SER A 10 22.74 17.15 17.95
N PHE A 11 23.97 17.56 17.62
CA PHE A 11 24.54 17.40 16.28
C PHE A 11 24.71 15.93 15.88
N PHE A 12 25.21 15.08 16.78
CA PHE A 12 25.31 13.64 16.51
C PHE A 12 23.94 12.98 16.28
N GLY A 13 22.90 13.41 17.01
CA GLY A 13 21.52 12.91 16.79
C GLY A 13 20.94 13.29 15.43
N LEU A 14 21.08 14.56 15.01
CA LEU A 14 20.63 15.00 13.69
C LEU A 14 21.40 14.29 12.56
N LEU A 15 22.71 14.07 12.74
CA LEU A 15 23.55 13.33 11.80
C LEU A 15 23.02 11.89 11.61
N THR A 16 22.67 11.19 12.70
CA THR A 16 22.09 9.83 12.61
C THR A 16 20.77 9.80 11.84
N LEU A 17 19.89 10.79 12.04
CA LEU A 17 18.60 10.86 11.35
C LEU A 17 18.77 11.10 9.85
N ILE A 18 19.70 12.01 9.49
CA ILE A 18 20.04 12.30 8.09
C ILE A 18 20.63 11.06 7.40
N PHE A 19 21.59 10.38 8.02
CA PHE A 19 22.17 9.14 7.47
C PHE A 19 21.15 8.01 7.33
N SER A 20 20.22 7.87 8.29
CA SER A 20 19.14 6.88 8.21
C SER A 20 18.15 7.17 7.08
N PHE A 21 17.81 8.45 6.86
CA PHE A 21 16.94 8.86 5.76
C PHE A 21 17.59 8.60 4.40
N ILE A 22 18.88 8.92 4.25
CA ILE A 22 19.67 8.67 3.03
C ILE A 22 19.78 7.16 2.75
N ALA A 23 20.03 6.33 3.77
CA ALA A 23 20.07 4.88 3.62
C ALA A 23 18.72 4.32 3.14
N THR A 24 17.61 4.78 3.74
CA THR A 24 16.26 4.33 3.36
C THR A 24 15.90 4.75 1.93
N ALA A 25 16.27 5.97 1.52
CA ALA A 25 16.07 6.44 0.15
C ALA A 25 16.92 5.67 -0.88
N SER A 26 18.18 5.33 -0.55
CA SER A 26 19.06 4.57 -1.45
C SER A 26 18.60 3.12 -1.70
N GLY A 27 17.89 2.52 -0.75
CA GLY A 27 17.26 1.19 -0.92
C GLY A 27 16.12 1.17 -1.93
N LEU A 28 15.49 2.33 -2.19
CA LEU A 28 14.42 2.48 -3.19
C LEU A 28 14.98 2.55 -4.63
N PHE A 29 16.25 2.94 -4.81
CA PHE A 29 16.87 3.20 -6.12
C PHE A 29 17.77 2.06 -6.66
N ARG A 30 17.71 0.85 -6.09
CA ARG A 30 18.41 -0.35 -6.61
C ARG A 30 19.95 -0.22 -6.73
N GLU A 31 20.56 0.65 -5.94
CA GLU A 31 22.02 0.77 -5.80
C GLU A 31 22.53 0.01 -4.57
N TRP A 32 22.70 -1.31 -4.74
CA TRP A 32 22.94 -2.26 -3.65
C TRP A 32 24.17 -1.93 -2.79
N PHE A 33 25.29 -1.48 -3.38
CA PHE A 33 26.53 -1.25 -2.64
C PHE A 33 26.52 0.02 -1.78
N VAL A 34 25.87 1.09 -2.25
CA VAL A 34 25.77 2.37 -1.50
C VAL A 34 24.88 2.20 -0.27
N PHE A 35 23.81 1.40 -0.41
CA PHE A 35 22.92 1.05 0.70
C PHE A 35 23.67 0.38 1.86
N TRP A 36 24.49 -0.64 1.58
CA TRP A 36 25.22 -1.38 2.60
C TRP A 36 26.26 -0.52 3.34
N ILE A 37 26.98 0.36 2.63
CA ILE A 37 27.97 1.26 3.25
C ILE A 37 27.27 2.30 4.14
N CYS A 38 26.21 2.94 3.64
CA CYS A 38 25.45 3.92 4.43
C CYS A 38 24.75 3.29 5.64
N LEU A 39 24.24 2.06 5.50
CA LEU A 39 23.62 1.32 6.59
C LEU A 39 24.64 1.03 7.70
N LEU A 40 25.84 0.57 7.35
CA LEU A 40 26.89 0.28 8.32
C LEU A 40 27.31 1.56 9.08
N LEU A 41 27.49 2.67 8.36
CA LEU A 41 27.85 3.97 8.94
C LEU A 41 26.76 4.51 9.88
N ALA A 42 25.49 4.35 9.50
CA ALA A 42 24.35 4.68 10.35
C ALA A 42 24.32 3.81 11.61
N LEU A 43 24.60 2.51 11.49
CA LEU A 43 24.59 1.56 12.60
C LEU A 43 25.72 1.86 13.61
N VAL A 44 26.93 2.18 13.13
CA VAL A 44 28.07 2.57 13.98
C VAL A 44 27.77 3.86 14.74
N SER A 45 27.22 4.87 14.05
CA SER A 45 26.84 6.14 14.68
C SER A 45 25.74 5.95 15.73
N LEU A 46 24.76 5.09 15.45
CA LEU A 46 23.69 4.72 16.39
C LEU A 46 24.25 4.00 17.62
N ILE A 47 25.20 3.08 17.47
CA ILE A 47 25.85 2.38 18.58
C ILE A 47 26.63 3.35 19.48
N ILE A 48 27.38 4.28 18.89
CA ILE A 48 28.13 5.30 19.65
C ILE A 48 27.16 6.21 20.42
N PHE A 49 26.10 6.66 19.76
CA PHE A 49 25.06 7.49 20.40
C PHE A 49 24.36 6.75 21.55
N ALA A 50 23.97 5.48 21.33
CA ALA A 50 23.33 4.65 22.34
C ALA A 50 24.23 4.41 23.56
N ARG A 51 25.54 4.17 23.35
CA ARG A 51 26.52 4.03 24.44
C ARG A 51 26.69 5.32 25.25
N LEU A 52 26.75 6.48 24.61
CA LEU A 52 26.99 7.77 25.27
C LEU A 52 25.74 8.33 25.98
N ARG A 53 24.54 7.98 25.51
CA ARG A 53 23.27 8.53 26.01
C ARG A 53 22.35 7.48 26.64
N PHE A 54 22.86 6.30 26.99
CA PHE A 54 22.05 5.20 27.54
C PHE A 54 21.22 5.62 28.76
N ALA A 55 21.83 6.38 29.68
CA ALA A 55 21.15 6.89 30.87
C ALA A 55 20.03 7.91 30.54
N ASP A 56 20.25 8.79 29.57
CA ASP A 56 19.25 9.76 29.11
C ASP A 56 18.12 9.08 28.33
N PHE A 57 18.42 8.02 27.57
CA PHE A 57 17.43 7.24 26.82
C PHE A 57 16.51 6.46 27.77
N VAL A 58 17.07 5.82 28.80
CA VAL A 58 16.29 5.13 29.84
C VAL A 58 15.47 6.13 30.64
N ASN A 59 16.04 7.27 31.03
CA ASN A 59 15.30 8.33 31.73
C ASN A 59 14.21 8.96 30.84
N PHE A 60 14.42 9.06 29.52
CA PHE A 60 13.40 9.48 28.57
C PHE A 60 12.22 8.50 28.56
N PHE A 61 12.45 7.19 28.49
CA PHE A 61 11.38 6.17 28.56
C PHE A 61 10.66 6.12 29.92
N VAL A 62 11.37 6.43 31.02
CA VAL A 62 10.79 6.51 32.37
C VAL A 62 10.07 7.86 32.61
N SER A 63 10.38 8.88 31.81
CA SER A 63 9.81 10.21 31.97
C SER A 63 8.30 10.23 31.76
N ARG A 64 7.64 11.16 32.44
CA ARG A 64 6.19 11.40 32.30
C ARG A 64 5.81 11.71 30.85
N GLN A 65 6.70 12.36 30.10
CA GLN A 65 6.50 12.72 28.69
C GLN A 65 6.49 11.50 27.76
N ALA A 66 7.34 10.49 27.97
CA ALA A 66 7.28 9.26 27.20
C ALA A 66 6.02 8.44 27.48
N ARG A 67 5.51 8.45 28.73
CA ARG A 67 4.21 7.82 29.05
C ARG A 67 3.05 8.48 28.31
N TYR A 68 3.04 9.81 28.23
CA TYR A 68 2.04 10.53 27.42
C TYR A 68 2.20 10.23 25.93
N GLY A 69 3.43 10.21 25.41
CA GLY A 69 3.70 9.85 24.01
C GLY A 69 3.30 8.41 23.67
N ALA A 70 3.50 7.46 24.59
CA ALA A 70 3.12 6.05 24.40
C ALA A 70 1.60 5.87 24.29
N ASN A 71 0.80 6.58 25.09
CA ASN A 71 -0.66 6.53 24.97
C ASN A 71 -1.14 7.12 23.64
N VAL A 72 -0.56 8.23 23.20
CA VAL A 72 -0.88 8.82 21.89
C VAL A 72 -0.47 7.86 20.76
N ALA A 73 0.71 7.26 20.84
CA ALA A 73 1.18 6.29 19.85
C ALA A 73 0.29 5.04 19.80
N LEU A 74 -0.16 4.53 20.96
CA LEU A 74 -1.13 3.43 21.04
C LEU A 74 -2.48 3.83 20.44
N GLY A 75 -2.94 5.06 20.68
CA GLY A 75 -4.16 5.58 20.07
C GLY A 75 -4.05 5.65 18.55
N ILE A 76 -2.94 6.21 18.03
CA ILE A 76 -2.65 6.27 16.59
C ILE A 76 -2.58 4.85 16.00
N ALA A 77 -1.84 3.95 16.63
CA ALA A 77 -1.73 2.55 16.20
C ALA A 77 -3.10 1.86 16.22
N GLY A 78 -3.96 2.14 17.20
CA GLY A 78 -5.32 1.64 17.28
C GLY A 78 -6.18 2.14 16.11
N VAL A 79 -6.15 3.44 15.82
CA VAL A 79 -6.89 4.02 14.68
C VAL A 79 -6.42 3.43 13.35
N ILE A 80 -5.10 3.33 13.14
CA ILE A 80 -4.53 2.70 11.94
C ILE A 80 -4.94 1.23 11.86
N GLY A 81 -4.85 0.50 12.97
CA GLY A 81 -5.26 -0.91 13.05
C GLY A 81 -6.73 -1.11 12.68
N ILE A 82 -7.62 -0.26 13.20
CA ILE A 82 -9.05 -0.28 12.84
C ILE A 82 -9.24 0.04 11.36
N ALA A 83 -8.55 1.06 10.83
CA ALA A 83 -8.65 1.44 9.42
C ALA A 83 -8.18 0.30 8.49
N VAL A 84 -7.07 -0.35 8.81
CA VAL A 84 -6.55 -1.51 8.08
C VAL A 84 -7.53 -2.68 8.15
N PHE A 85 -8.06 -2.99 9.35
CA PHE A 85 -9.00 -4.08 9.53
C PHE A 85 -10.32 -3.85 8.80
N ALA A 86 -10.86 -2.63 8.89
CA ALA A 86 -12.04 -2.21 8.13
C ALA A 86 -11.79 -2.30 6.63
N ASN A 87 -10.65 -1.78 6.15
CA ASN A 87 -10.28 -1.86 4.74
C ASN A 87 -10.11 -3.30 4.27
N ALA A 88 -9.51 -4.18 5.07
CA ALA A 88 -9.34 -5.60 4.73
C ALA A 88 -10.71 -6.31 4.63
N ILE A 89 -11.63 -6.05 5.57
CA ILE A 89 -13.00 -6.58 5.50
C ILE A 89 -13.71 -6.06 4.25
N VAL A 90 -13.62 -4.76 3.98
CA VAL A 90 -14.26 -4.14 2.82
C VAL A 90 -13.70 -4.71 1.51
N ALA A 91 -12.38 -4.77 1.37
CA ALA A 91 -11.72 -5.28 0.18
C ALA A 91 -12.05 -6.76 -0.11
N HIS A 92 -12.14 -7.61 0.92
CA HIS A 92 -12.42 -9.04 0.74
C HIS A 92 -13.90 -9.38 0.63
N ARG A 93 -14.81 -8.62 1.25
CA ARG A 93 -16.25 -8.92 1.26
C ARG A 93 -17.06 -8.07 0.28
N PHE A 94 -16.55 -6.89 -0.09
CA PHE A 94 -17.24 -5.90 -0.89
C PHE A 94 -16.42 -5.52 -2.14
N ASP A 95 -16.06 -6.48 -2.97
CA ASP A 95 -15.63 -6.20 -4.37
C ASP A 95 -16.84 -5.83 -5.28
N LYS A 96 -17.92 -5.35 -4.66
CA LYS A 96 -19.10 -4.83 -5.34
C LYS A 96 -18.88 -3.35 -5.59
N ARG A 97 -18.39 -3.03 -6.78
CA ARG A 97 -18.41 -1.66 -7.30
C ARG A 97 -19.87 -1.25 -7.45
N VAL A 98 -20.29 -0.26 -6.67
CA VAL A 98 -21.63 0.32 -6.79
C VAL A 98 -21.55 1.42 -7.84
N ASP A 99 -22.34 1.28 -8.90
CA ASP A 99 -22.47 2.30 -9.92
C ASP A 99 -23.38 3.43 -9.41
N LEU A 100 -22.82 4.63 -9.32
CA LEU A 100 -23.49 5.86 -8.87
C LEU A 100 -23.97 6.72 -10.05
N THR A 101 -23.82 6.25 -11.29
CA THR A 101 -24.35 6.96 -12.45
C THR A 101 -25.88 6.88 -12.47
N GLU A 102 -26.53 7.98 -12.85
CA GLU A 102 -27.99 8.09 -12.91
C GLU A 102 -28.62 6.98 -13.78
N LEU A 103 -27.91 6.57 -14.84
CA LEU A 103 -28.35 5.56 -15.81
C LEU A 103 -27.72 4.18 -15.60
N GLN A 104 -26.94 3.97 -14.54
CA GLN A 104 -26.28 2.69 -14.24
C GLN A 104 -25.47 2.11 -15.43
N LEU A 105 -24.71 2.96 -16.12
CA LEU A 105 -24.03 2.62 -17.37
C LEU A 105 -22.95 1.53 -17.24
N TYR A 106 -22.52 1.23 -16.02
CA TYR A 106 -21.46 0.28 -15.68
C TYR A 106 -21.97 -0.87 -14.81
N THR A 107 -23.29 -1.10 -14.76
CA THR A 107 -23.91 -2.22 -14.07
C THR A 107 -24.76 -3.04 -15.02
N LEU A 108 -24.79 -4.36 -14.83
CA LEU A 108 -25.67 -5.22 -15.60
C LEU A 108 -27.14 -5.02 -15.21
N SER A 109 -28.03 -5.09 -16.18
CA SER A 109 -29.46 -5.14 -15.91
C SER A 109 -29.83 -6.40 -15.12
N GLU A 110 -30.87 -6.30 -14.28
CA GLU A 110 -31.35 -7.42 -13.46
C GLU A 110 -31.72 -8.68 -14.27
N PRO A 111 -32.32 -8.58 -15.47
CA PRO A 111 -32.54 -9.75 -16.32
C PRO A 111 -31.24 -10.45 -16.71
N THR A 112 -30.20 -9.70 -17.11
CA THR A 112 -28.90 -10.27 -17.50
C THR A 112 -28.23 -10.96 -16.32
N LYS A 113 -28.22 -10.36 -15.13
CA LYS A 113 -27.71 -10.99 -13.90
C LYS A 113 -28.43 -12.31 -13.61
N THR A 114 -29.75 -12.34 -13.78
CA THR A 114 -30.55 -13.55 -13.55
C THR A 114 -30.18 -14.65 -14.53
N ILE A 115 -29.98 -14.33 -15.80
CA ILE A 115 -29.54 -15.30 -16.82
C ILE A 115 -28.16 -15.85 -16.47
N LEU A 116 -27.19 -14.97 -16.17
CA LEU A 116 -25.81 -15.36 -15.88
C LEU A 116 -25.69 -16.24 -14.62
N LYS A 117 -26.49 -15.96 -13.58
CA LYS A 117 -26.52 -16.77 -12.34
C LYS A 117 -27.15 -18.15 -12.53
N ASN A 118 -28.02 -18.31 -13.52
CA ASN A 118 -28.69 -19.57 -13.81
C ASN A 118 -27.96 -20.43 -14.87
N LEU A 119 -26.76 -20.02 -15.30
CA LEU A 119 -25.92 -20.82 -16.18
C LEU A 119 -25.55 -22.14 -15.49
N LYS A 120 -25.79 -23.25 -16.19
CA LYS A 120 -25.51 -24.62 -15.70
C LYS A 120 -24.29 -25.25 -16.37
N THR A 121 -23.75 -24.59 -17.37
CA THR A 121 -22.69 -25.09 -18.24
C THR A 121 -21.64 -24.02 -18.41
N GLU A 122 -20.38 -24.42 -18.47
CA GLU A 122 -19.27 -23.53 -18.74
C GLU A 122 -19.35 -23.00 -20.18
N ILE A 123 -19.23 -21.68 -20.35
CA ILE A 123 -19.24 -20.98 -21.63
C ILE A 123 -17.92 -20.24 -21.78
N GLN A 124 -17.24 -20.48 -22.90
CA GLN A 124 -16.03 -19.76 -23.26
C GLN A 124 -16.30 -18.80 -24.41
N VAL A 125 -16.06 -17.51 -24.19
CA VAL A 125 -16.22 -16.45 -25.19
C VAL A 125 -14.84 -16.01 -25.65
N THR A 126 -14.54 -16.16 -26.94
CA THR A 126 -13.32 -15.60 -27.52
C THR A 126 -13.66 -14.36 -28.34
N ALA A 127 -13.18 -13.20 -27.91
CA ALA A 127 -13.38 -11.93 -28.59
C ALA A 127 -12.11 -11.53 -29.36
N PHE A 128 -12.29 -11.18 -30.63
CA PHE A 128 -11.22 -10.72 -31.50
C PHE A 128 -11.37 -9.21 -31.73
N PHE A 129 -10.33 -8.44 -31.43
CA PHE A 129 -10.32 -6.99 -31.63
C PHE A 129 -9.16 -6.56 -32.51
N SER A 130 -9.45 -5.80 -33.57
CA SER A 130 -8.42 -5.14 -34.38
C SER A 130 -7.83 -3.94 -33.65
N ASN A 131 -6.55 -3.66 -33.89
CA ASN A 131 -5.82 -2.52 -33.35
C ASN A 131 -6.39 -1.16 -33.80
N ASP A 132 -7.14 -1.13 -34.90
CA ASP A 132 -7.75 0.10 -35.42
C ASP A 132 -8.95 0.59 -34.59
N ILE A 133 -9.49 -0.24 -33.69
CA ILE A 133 -10.71 0.06 -32.93
C ILE A 133 -10.49 -0.05 -31.41
N GLN A 134 -9.38 0.48 -30.92
CA GLN A 134 -8.98 0.41 -29.51
C GLN A 134 -10.06 0.88 -28.52
N GLN A 135 -10.77 1.97 -28.83
CA GLN A 135 -11.78 2.52 -27.91
C GLN A 135 -13.00 1.60 -27.78
N LEU A 136 -13.45 0.97 -28.88
CA LEU A 136 -14.54 0.00 -28.84
C LEU A 136 -14.10 -1.29 -28.17
N ALA A 137 -12.86 -1.74 -28.44
CA ALA A 137 -12.26 -2.91 -27.81
C ALA A 137 -12.19 -2.75 -26.28
N ALA A 138 -11.77 -1.57 -25.80
CA ALA A 138 -11.75 -1.26 -24.37
C ALA A 138 -13.16 -1.34 -23.74
N ARG A 139 -14.17 -0.71 -24.37
CA ARG A 139 -15.55 -0.79 -23.87
C ARG A 139 -16.12 -2.20 -23.87
N ALA A 140 -15.90 -2.95 -24.94
CA ALA A 140 -16.38 -4.33 -25.05
C ALA A 140 -15.70 -5.23 -24.01
N LYS A 141 -14.40 -5.01 -23.76
CA LYS A 141 -13.66 -5.67 -22.70
C LYS A 141 -14.25 -5.37 -21.32
N ASP A 142 -14.52 -4.10 -21.01
CA ASP A 142 -15.14 -3.72 -19.72
C ASP A 142 -16.49 -4.42 -19.51
N ILE A 143 -17.35 -4.48 -20.54
CA ILE A 143 -18.66 -5.16 -20.46
C ILE A 143 -18.50 -6.68 -20.27
N LEU A 144 -17.59 -7.30 -21.02
CA LEU A 144 -17.34 -8.74 -20.93
C LEU A 144 -16.76 -9.13 -19.56
N GLU A 145 -15.90 -8.29 -18.97
CA GLU A 145 -15.41 -8.47 -17.61
C GLU A 145 -16.55 -8.36 -16.57
N LEU A 146 -17.54 -7.48 -16.79
CA LEU A 146 -18.73 -7.43 -15.93
C LEU A 146 -19.54 -8.73 -16.00
N TYR A 147 -19.72 -9.30 -17.19
CA TYR A 147 -20.41 -10.60 -17.33
C TYR A 147 -19.66 -11.72 -16.63
N GLN A 148 -18.34 -11.79 -16.78
CA GLN A 148 -17.49 -12.79 -16.15
C GLN A 148 -17.47 -12.65 -14.61
N ARG A 149 -17.57 -11.43 -14.08
CA ARG A 149 -17.61 -11.21 -12.61
C ARG A 149 -18.90 -11.73 -11.98
N GLU A 150 -20.00 -11.78 -12.71
CA GLU A 150 -21.30 -12.19 -12.17
C GLU A 150 -21.50 -13.71 -12.10
N THR A 151 -20.66 -14.50 -12.78
CA THR A 151 -20.79 -15.98 -12.79
C THR A 151 -19.45 -16.67 -13.02
N GLU A 152 -19.21 -17.75 -12.30
CA GLU A 152 -17.99 -18.57 -12.45
C GLU A 152 -18.01 -19.43 -13.73
N PHE A 153 -19.18 -19.56 -14.37
CA PHE A 153 -19.36 -20.40 -15.58
C PHE A 153 -19.03 -19.68 -16.89
N LEU A 154 -18.60 -18.42 -16.85
CA LEU A 154 -18.27 -17.66 -18.07
C LEU A 154 -16.79 -17.28 -18.07
N THR A 155 -16.06 -17.73 -19.08
CA THR A 155 -14.65 -17.39 -19.28
C THR A 155 -14.47 -16.60 -20.56
N VAL A 156 -13.90 -15.40 -20.49
CA VAL A 156 -13.64 -14.55 -21.66
C VAL A 156 -12.15 -14.53 -22.01
N SER A 157 -11.83 -14.79 -23.29
CA SER A 157 -10.48 -14.70 -23.85
C SER A 157 -10.44 -13.62 -24.93
N PHE A 158 -9.47 -12.72 -24.83
CA PHE A 158 -9.21 -11.71 -25.85
C PHE A 158 -8.05 -12.17 -26.72
N LYS A 159 -8.24 -12.19 -28.04
CA LYS A 159 -7.19 -12.56 -29.00
C LYS A 159 -7.02 -11.45 -30.04
N ASP A 160 -5.77 -11.21 -30.42
CA ASP A 160 -5.47 -10.36 -31.58
C ASP A 160 -5.75 -11.20 -32.84
N PRO A 161 -6.60 -10.71 -33.78
CA PRO A 161 -6.88 -11.42 -35.01
C PRO A 161 -5.69 -11.49 -35.99
N TYR A 162 -4.63 -10.70 -35.78
CA TYR A 162 -3.46 -10.64 -36.66
C TYR A 162 -2.24 -11.43 -36.15
N VAL A 163 -2.39 -12.19 -35.06
CA VAL A 163 -1.35 -13.07 -34.47
C VAL A 163 -1.76 -14.54 -34.60
#